data_AF-A0A8S2GSE4-F1
#
_entry.id   AF-A0A8S2GSE4-F1
#
_cell.length_a   1.000
_cell.length_b   1.000
_cell.length_c   1.000
_cell.angle_alpha   90.00
_cell.angle_beta   90.00
_cell.angle_gamma   90.00
#
_symmetry.space_group_name_H-M   'P 1'
#
loop_
_entity.id
_entity.type
_entity.pdbx_description
1 polymer ?
#
loop_
_entity_poly.entity_id
_entity_poly.type
_entity_poly.pdbx_seq_one_letter_code
_entity_poly.pdbx_strand_id
1 'polypeptide(L)'
;MQTLHKARFEWLYKLAMSDEESDDEDSIVSSPYTPSQKSSGSEVNSAKEQKRMVLNKFLQLSGIKSKIRITRSYRKLTGQSKHNFLSTTRIILKSILSFVATSYVDDVWNDLLKHDSDQNNVALDGKFLSVMNDVTETYHNAESWSTRRQILSIVAPKISFKLIQSFLPGLTLYRFTSARMYGLRFGAGALIESSSNVIHRFDNEQLSHFIDFIVSEHVCTDMPFGEKILKLSNGIELYVPETIRNMIPSRIVEQYYQYCCELFPGFQTLGPSSLYKILNVCQASTRKSLQGLNYFAADGSEAFDSLIRTIQELTVSIDEQQRLIKNFKRDRQYLKSDFKVHVSKSSTIGDHCVTYAVSDKSTKEFRQLCDHKHDDICIDCANLSNTLVNIEQYSKTRGGRMT
;
A
#
# COMPACT_ATOMS: atom_id res chain seq x y z
N MET A 1 -26.76 -14.64 6.50
CA MET A 1 -25.61 -14.04 7.24
C MET A 1 -25.62 -12.54 7.01
N GLN A 2 -26.59 -11.75 7.46
CA GLN A 2 -27.05 -11.51 8.84
C GLN A 2 -25.94 -11.14 9.82
N THR A 3 -26.00 -9.86 10.23
CA THR A 3 -25.72 -9.34 11.58
C THR A 3 -24.30 -9.45 12.11
N LEU A 4 -23.45 -8.44 11.82
CA LEU A 4 -22.28 -8.20 12.68
C LEU A 4 -21.73 -6.76 12.70
N HIS A 5 -22.50 -5.73 12.34
CA HIS A 5 -22.01 -4.34 12.47
C HIS A 5 -23.02 -3.30 12.99
N LYS A 6 -24.15 -3.73 13.57
CA LYS A 6 -25.10 -2.80 14.24
C LYS A 6 -24.79 -2.56 15.73
N ALA A 7 -24.04 -3.44 16.40
CA ALA A 7 -23.83 -3.38 17.85
C ALA A 7 -22.86 -2.27 18.33
N ARG A 8 -22.09 -1.63 17.43
CA ARG A 8 -21.09 -0.63 17.83
C ARG A 8 -21.61 0.82 17.85
N PHE A 9 -22.88 1.02 17.49
CA PHE A 9 -23.52 2.34 17.42
C PHE A 9 -24.78 2.48 18.29
N GLU A 10 -25.21 1.43 19.02
CA GLU A 10 -26.42 1.49 19.86
C GLU A 10 -26.30 2.41 21.09
N TRP A 11 -25.09 2.62 21.62
CA TRP A 11 -24.86 3.62 22.69
C TRP A 11 -25.13 5.06 22.20
N LEU A 12 -24.84 5.37 20.93
CA LEU A 12 -25.07 6.71 20.36
C LEU A 12 -26.56 7.01 20.15
N TYR A 13 -27.41 5.98 20.02
CA TYR A 13 -28.86 6.14 19.94
C TYR A 13 -29.52 6.21 21.34
N LYS A 14 -28.96 5.52 22.34
CA LYS A 14 -29.46 5.55 23.73
C LYS A 14 -29.26 6.87 24.46
N LEU A 15 -28.26 7.69 24.10
CA LEU A 15 -28.06 9.02 24.70
C LEU A 15 -28.96 10.11 24.09
N ALA A 16 -29.52 9.87 22.91
CA ALA A 16 -30.37 10.84 22.21
C ALA A 16 -31.87 10.66 22.51
N MET A 17 -32.25 9.56 23.19
CA MET A 17 -33.63 9.22 23.53
C MET A 17 -33.90 9.18 25.05
N SER A 18 -32.95 9.63 25.88
CA SER A 18 -33.04 9.61 27.35
C SER A 18 -33.68 10.86 27.98
N ASP A 19 -34.41 11.66 27.21
CA ASP A 19 -35.27 12.73 27.75
C ASP A 19 -36.67 12.61 27.15
N GLU A 20 -37.37 11.51 27.42
CA GLU A 20 -38.84 11.43 27.43
C GLU A 20 -39.28 10.23 28.28
N GLU A 21 -40.35 10.47 29.04
CA GLU A 21 -40.80 9.79 30.26
C GLU A 21 -41.19 8.31 30.09
N SER A 22 -40.96 7.50 31.12
CA SER A 22 -41.71 6.27 31.38
C SER A 22 -42.39 6.38 32.75
N ASP A 23 -43.71 6.38 32.73
CA ASP A 23 -44.59 6.12 33.86
C ASP A 23 -44.31 4.73 34.45
N ASP A 24 -44.29 4.62 35.78
CA ASP A 24 -44.70 3.43 36.51
C ASP A 24 -45.27 3.85 37.88
N GLU A 25 -46.48 3.36 38.16
CA GLU A 25 -47.25 3.57 39.39
C GLU A 25 -46.72 2.76 40.59
N ASP A 26 -47.03 3.31 41.76
CA ASP A 26 -47.25 2.71 43.09
C ASP A 26 -46.12 1.97 43.85
N SER A 27 -45.71 2.59 44.98
CA SER A 27 -46.03 2.00 46.29
C SER A 27 -45.86 2.97 47.47
N ILE A 28 -46.87 2.95 48.34
CA ILE A 28 -46.99 3.60 49.64
C ILE A 28 -46.01 2.98 50.64
N VAL A 29 -45.19 3.77 51.37
CA VAL A 29 -44.92 3.59 52.83
C VAL A 29 -44.48 4.92 53.49
N SER A 30 -45.27 5.32 54.48
CA SER A 30 -45.09 6.15 55.68
C SER A 30 -43.73 6.78 56.08
N SER A 31 -43.78 8.11 56.33
CA SER A 31 -43.46 8.87 57.58
C SER A 31 -42.31 8.40 58.52
N PRO A 32 -41.46 9.28 59.12
CA PRO A 32 -41.94 10.25 60.12
C PRO A 32 -41.31 11.67 60.18
N TYR A 33 -42.19 12.59 60.59
CA TYR A 33 -42.07 13.90 61.26
C TYR A 33 -40.75 14.17 62.06
N THR A 34 -39.99 15.27 61.87
CA THR A 34 -40.06 16.62 62.54
C THR A 34 -38.68 17.32 62.43
N PRO A 35 -38.45 18.58 62.84
CA PRO A 35 -39.23 19.81 62.68
C PRO A 35 -38.40 20.97 62.06
N SER A 36 -39.14 21.99 61.63
CA SER A 36 -38.74 23.30 61.13
C SER A 36 -37.52 23.96 61.81
N GLN A 37 -36.53 24.36 61.00
CA GLN A 37 -35.73 25.56 61.24
C GLN A 37 -36.07 26.62 60.19
N LYS A 38 -36.84 27.63 60.61
CA LYS A 38 -36.97 28.89 59.88
C LYS A 38 -35.64 29.64 59.98
N SER A 39 -35.05 30.01 58.84
CA SER A 39 -34.17 31.17 58.75
C SER A 39 -33.97 31.64 57.30
N SER A 40 -34.40 32.89 57.03
CA SER A 40 -34.08 33.77 55.89
C SER A 40 -34.87 33.72 54.56
N GLY A 41 -35.80 32.78 54.33
CA GLY A 41 -36.49 32.64 53.03
C GLY A 41 -37.84 33.37 52.85
N SER A 42 -38.46 33.91 53.91
CA SER A 42 -39.87 34.33 53.88
C SER A 42 -40.12 35.75 53.36
N GLU A 43 -39.19 36.70 53.54
CA GLU A 43 -39.41 38.09 53.12
C GLU A 43 -39.24 38.30 51.60
N VAL A 44 -38.27 37.61 50.99
CA VAL A 44 -37.96 37.75 49.55
C VAL A 44 -39.09 37.20 48.66
N ASN A 45 -39.78 36.15 49.12
CA ASN A 45 -40.92 35.58 48.40
C ASN A 45 -42.18 36.44 48.54
N SER A 46 -42.39 37.08 49.70
CA SER A 46 -43.50 38.02 49.93
C SER A 46 -43.44 39.22 48.98
N ALA A 47 -42.26 39.87 48.85
CA ALA A 47 -42.09 41.04 48.00
C ALA A 47 -42.24 40.74 46.49
N LYS A 48 -41.79 39.55 46.05
CA LYS A 48 -41.97 39.10 44.65
C LYS A 48 -43.45 38.81 44.35
N GLU A 49 -44.18 38.28 45.31
CA GLU A 49 -45.61 38.01 45.14
C GLU A 49 -46.44 39.30 45.12
N GLN A 50 -46.10 40.28 45.94
CA GLN A 50 -46.70 41.63 45.89
C GLN A 50 -46.48 42.31 44.54
N LYS A 51 -45.26 42.28 43.99
CA LYS A 51 -44.96 42.83 42.65
C LYS A 51 -45.77 42.17 41.54
N ARG A 52 -46.02 40.85 41.65
CA ARG A 52 -46.87 40.11 40.70
C ARG A 52 -48.33 40.47 40.81
N MET A 53 -48.85 40.67 42.02
CA MET A 53 -50.22 41.12 42.23
C MET A 53 -50.47 42.49 41.57
N VAL A 54 -49.53 43.42 41.72
CA VAL A 54 -49.61 44.74 41.07
C VAL A 54 -49.60 44.61 39.55
N LEU A 55 -48.70 43.79 39.00
CA LEU A 55 -48.63 43.55 37.55
C LEU A 55 -49.88 42.85 37.01
N ASN A 56 -50.44 41.88 37.72
CA ASN A 56 -51.71 41.25 37.35
C ASN A 56 -52.89 42.23 37.40
N LYS A 57 -52.91 43.16 38.37
CA LYS A 57 -53.91 44.24 38.44
C LYS A 57 -53.78 45.20 37.26
N PHE A 58 -52.56 45.55 36.86
CA PHE A 58 -52.30 46.35 35.66
C PHE A 58 -52.83 45.65 34.40
N LEU A 59 -52.53 44.36 34.21
CA LEU A 59 -52.99 43.59 33.06
C LEU A 59 -54.53 43.47 33.00
N GLN A 60 -55.18 43.37 34.16
CA GLN A 60 -56.64 43.36 34.25
C GLN A 60 -57.25 44.70 33.81
N LEU A 61 -56.64 45.83 34.20
CA LEU A 61 -57.08 47.16 33.77
C LEU A 61 -56.84 47.40 32.27
N SER A 62 -55.81 46.79 31.68
CA SER A 62 -55.54 46.83 30.24
C SER A 62 -56.39 45.84 29.41
N GLY A 63 -57.36 45.13 30.01
CA GLY A 63 -58.29 44.24 29.30
C GLY A 63 -57.73 42.86 28.95
N ILE A 64 -56.59 42.44 29.53
CA ILE A 64 -55.90 41.19 29.19
C ILE A 64 -56.22 40.12 30.25
N LYS A 65 -56.82 39.00 29.83
CA LYS A 65 -57.27 37.92 30.73
C LYS A 65 -56.14 36.99 31.24
N SER A 66 -54.90 37.23 30.82
CA SER A 66 -53.75 36.35 31.10
C SER A 66 -53.22 36.56 32.52
N LYS A 67 -53.37 35.56 33.40
CA LYS A 67 -52.77 35.56 34.74
C LYS A 67 -51.32 35.05 34.69
N ILE A 68 -50.38 35.81 35.23
CA ILE A 68 -48.99 35.36 35.38
C ILE A 68 -48.94 34.25 36.44
N ARG A 69 -48.63 33.01 36.03
CA ARG A 69 -48.45 31.88 36.95
C ARG A 69 -46.95 31.62 37.19
N ILE A 70 -46.62 31.15 38.40
CA ILE A 70 -45.25 30.82 38.81
C ILE A 70 -44.74 29.67 37.94
N THR A 71 -43.71 29.91 37.13
CA THR A 71 -43.02 28.85 36.41
C THR A 71 -41.77 28.45 37.18
N ARG A 72 -41.71 27.20 37.66
CA ARG A 72 -40.62 26.73 38.54
C ARG A 72 -39.25 26.65 37.86
N SER A 73 -39.16 26.72 36.53
CA SER A 73 -37.96 27.06 35.75
C SER A 73 -38.29 27.04 34.26
N TYR A 74 -38.00 28.12 33.52
CA TYR A 74 -38.25 28.18 32.06
C TYR A 74 -37.50 27.10 31.28
N ARG A 75 -36.31 26.68 31.76
CA ARG A 75 -35.47 25.68 31.08
C ARG A 75 -36.12 24.29 31.05
N LYS A 76 -36.88 23.94 32.09
CA LYS A 76 -37.52 22.62 32.30
C LYS A 76 -38.93 22.50 31.71
N LEU A 77 -39.41 23.52 30.97
CA LEU A 77 -40.74 23.49 30.36
C LEU A 77 -40.76 22.66 29.06
N THR A 78 -41.88 21.98 28.82
CA THR A 78 -42.21 21.31 27.55
C THR A 78 -42.40 22.33 26.41
N GLY A 79 -42.27 21.90 25.16
CA GLY A 79 -42.30 22.79 23.98
C GLY A 79 -43.54 23.66 23.89
N GLN A 80 -44.73 23.07 24.08
CA GLN A 80 -46.00 23.80 24.09
C GLN A 80 -46.08 24.81 25.25
N SER A 81 -45.54 24.44 26.42
CA SER A 81 -45.50 25.33 27.59
C SER A 81 -44.54 26.50 27.40
N LYS A 82 -43.39 26.29 26.72
CA LYS A 82 -42.46 27.37 26.34
C LYS A 82 -43.09 28.33 25.35
N HIS A 83 -43.76 27.82 24.33
CA HIS A 83 -44.45 28.64 23.34
C HIS A 83 -45.55 29.50 23.99
N ASN A 84 -46.37 28.90 24.86
CA ASN A 84 -47.41 29.64 25.59
C ASN A 84 -46.82 30.68 26.54
N PHE A 85 -45.71 30.38 27.21
CA PHE A 85 -45.00 31.34 28.05
C PHE A 85 -44.46 32.54 27.24
N LEU A 86 -43.83 32.29 26.09
CA LEU A 86 -43.31 33.34 25.20
C LEU A 86 -44.44 34.18 24.61
N SER A 87 -45.52 33.55 24.15
CA SER A 87 -46.71 34.24 23.63
C SER A 87 -47.31 35.16 24.70
N THR A 88 -47.50 34.65 25.91
CA THR A 88 -48.03 35.43 27.03
C THR A 88 -47.09 36.59 27.41
N THR A 89 -45.78 36.34 27.45
CA THR A 89 -44.77 37.36 27.77
C THR A 89 -44.73 38.46 26.70
N ARG A 90 -44.83 38.09 25.43
CA ARG A 90 -44.87 39.04 24.30
C ARG A 90 -46.09 39.95 24.38
N ILE A 91 -47.25 39.40 24.73
CA ILE A 91 -48.48 40.18 24.94
C ILE A 91 -48.26 41.17 26.08
N ILE A 92 -47.76 40.72 27.23
CA ILE A 92 -47.50 41.58 28.40
C ILE A 92 -46.56 42.75 28.05
N LEU A 93 -45.44 42.45 27.37
CA LEU A 93 -44.47 43.49 27.01
C LEU A 93 -45.02 44.48 25.99
N LYS A 94 -45.75 44.02 24.97
CA LYS A 94 -46.43 44.92 24.03
C LYS A 94 -47.47 45.81 24.72
N SER A 95 -48.17 45.29 25.73
CA SER A 95 -49.16 46.07 26.48
C SER A 95 -48.52 47.12 27.37
N ILE A 96 -47.40 46.79 28.03
CA ILE A 96 -46.59 47.79 28.74
C ILE A 96 -46.09 48.85 27.75
N LEU A 97 -45.61 48.43 26.58
CA LEU A 97 -45.11 49.35 25.56
C LEU A 97 -46.21 50.26 25.00
N SER A 98 -47.43 49.75 24.82
CA SER A 98 -48.59 50.57 24.42
C SER A 98 -48.98 51.64 25.43
N PHE A 99 -48.62 51.46 26.70
CA PHE A 99 -48.82 52.47 27.74
C PHE A 99 -47.70 53.53 27.73
N VAL A 100 -46.48 53.15 27.39
CA VAL A 100 -45.31 54.06 27.37
C VAL A 100 -45.23 54.85 26.07
N ALA A 101 -45.63 54.26 24.94
CA ALA A 101 -45.61 54.88 23.61
C ALA A 101 -46.97 54.67 22.93
N THR A 102 -47.84 55.67 22.96
CA THR A 102 -49.26 55.52 22.58
C THR A 102 -49.52 55.49 21.07
N SER A 103 -48.53 55.83 20.22
CA SER A 103 -48.75 55.96 18.76
C SER A 103 -47.79 55.18 17.86
N TYR A 104 -46.68 54.65 18.38
CA TYR A 104 -45.62 53.98 17.58
C TYR A 104 -45.09 52.70 18.25
N VAL A 105 -46.00 51.87 18.78
CA VAL A 105 -45.66 50.67 19.57
C VAL A 105 -44.80 49.69 18.77
N ASP A 106 -45.17 49.42 17.53
CA ASP A 106 -44.48 48.42 16.71
C ASP A 106 -43.12 48.94 16.20
N ASP A 107 -42.98 50.24 15.92
CA ASP A 107 -41.71 50.84 15.52
C ASP A 107 -40.69 50.81 16.66
N VAL A 108 -41.11 51.22 17.87
CA VAL A 108 -40.24 51.16 19.07
C VAL A 108 -39.89 49.71 19.43
N TRP A 109 -40.83 48.76 19.26
CA TRP A 109 -40.55 47.34 19.47
C TRP A 109 -39.49 46.81 18.50
N ASN A 110 -39.56 47.23 17.23
CA ASN A 110 -38.62 46.81 16.19
C ASN A 110 -37.25 47.48 16.36
N ASP A 111 -37.19 48.75 16.76
CA ASP A 111 -35.93 49.45 17.00
C ASP A 111 -35.23 48.93 18.26
N LEU A 112 -35.96 48.54 19.31
CA LEU A 112 -35.40 47.87 20.48
C LEU A 112 -34.76 46.52 20.12
N LEU A 113 -35.43 45.73 19.26
CA LEU A 113 -34.91 44.45 18.78
C LEU A 113 -33.68 44.62 17.87
N LYS A 114 -33.64 45.69 17.06
CA LYS A 114 -32.49 46.02 16.20
C LYS A 114 -31.30 46.50 17.01
N HIS A 115 -31.52 47.36 18.00
CA HIS A 115 -30.47 47.89 18.86
C HIS A 115 -29.76 46.78 19.66
N ASP A 116 -30.49 45.76 20.11
CA ASP A 116 -29.89 44.60 20.80
C ASP A 116 -29.21 43.61 19.83
N SER A 117 -29.68 43.54 18.57
CA SER A 117 -28.96 42.79 17.52
C SER A 117 -27.66 43.48 17.08
N ASP A 118 -27.62 44.81 17.09
CA ASP A 118 -26.43 45.59 16.75
C ASP A 118 -25.40 45.63 17.90
N GLN A 119 -25.85 45.58 19.16
CA GLN A 119 -24.95 45.40 20.32
C GLN A 119 -24.33 44.00 20.43
N ASN A 120 -24.93 42.99 19.77
CA ASN A 120 -24.33 41.66 19.67
C ASN A 120 -23.25 41.55 18.58
N ASN A 121 -23.03 42.61 17.78
CA ASN A 121 -21.74 42.81 17.11
C ASN A 121 -20.77 43.38 18.14
N VAL A 122 -20.16 42.50 18.91
CA VAL A 122 -18.91 42.76 19.63
C VAL A 122 -18.04 43.60 18.70
N ALA A 123 -17.71 44.83 19.11
CA ALA A 123 -16.67 45.61 18.45
C ALA A 123 -15.45 44.69 18.36
N LEU A 124 -15.21 44.12 17.18
CA LEU A 124 -14.11 43.19 16.97
C LEU A 124 -12.85 44.03 17.21
N ASP A 125 -12.19 43.78 18.33
CA ASP A 125 -10.93 44.41 18.71
C ASP A 125 -10.01 44.44 17.47
N GLY A 126 -9.38 45.57 17.17
CA GLY A 126 -8.53 45.71 15.98
C GLY A 126 -7.42 44.64 15.94
N LYS A 127 -6.97 44.20 17.12
CA LYS A 127 -6.04 43.07 17.26
C LYS A 127 -6.65 41.73 16.85
N PHE A 128 -7.93 41.49 17.16
CA PHE A 128 -8.65 40.29 16.75
C PHE A 128 -8.82 40.22 15.23
N LEU A 129 -9.16 41.35 14.59
CA LEU A 129 -9.23 41.46 13.14
C LEU A 129 -7.89 41.14 12.47
N SER A 130 -6.78 41.66 13.01
CA SER A 130 -5.44 41.34 12.51
C SER A 130 -5.15 39.84 12.58
N VAL A 131 -5.36 39.22 13.75
CA VAL A 131 -5.12 37.78 13.93
C VAL A 131 -6.01 36.93 13.02
N MET A 132 -7.27 37.31 12.83
CA MET A 132 -8.19 36.57 11.96
C MET A 132 -7.83 36.73 10.47
N ASN A 133 -7.29 37.87 10.07
CA ASN A 133 -6.76 38.06 8.72
C ASN A 133 -5.52 37.19 8.49
N ASP A 134 -4.59 37.12 9.44
CA ASP A 134 -3.40 36.26 9.36
C ASP A 134 -3.80 34.76 9.28
N VAL A 135 -4.80 34.34 10.06
CA VAL A 135 -5.36 32.98 10.01
C VAL A 135 -6.04 32.69 8.67
N THR A 136 -6.70 33.69 8.09
CA THR A 136 -7.36 33.58 6.79
C THR A 136 -6.34 33.47 5.66
N GLU A 137 -5.28 34.28 5.71
CA GLU A 137 -4.17 34.23 4.75
C GLU A 137 -3.45 32.88 4.81
N THR A 138 -3.07 32.42 6.00
CA THR A 138 -2.43 31.10 6.18
C THR A 138 -3.32 29.95 5.73
N TYR A 139 -4.63 30.05 5.92
CA TYR A 139 -5.60 29.06 5.42
C TYR A 139 -5.65 29.01 3.88
N HIS A 140 -5.59 30.17 3.22
CA HIS A 140 -5.57 30.25 1.75
C HIS A 140 -4.25 29.74 1.17
N ASN A 141 -3.12 30.05 1.82
CA ASN A 141 -1.79 29.62 1.41
C ASN A 141 -1.55 28.11 1.58
N ALA A 142 -2.32 27.43 2.42
CA ALA A 142 -2.21 26.00 2.62
C ALA A 142 -2.73 25.19 1.41
N GLU A 143 -1.88 24.33 0.83
CA GLU A 143 -2.22 23.49 -0.32
C GLU A 143 -3.12 22.30 0.04
N SER A 144 -2.84 21.66 1.18
CA SER A 144 -3.56 20.47 1.63
C SER A 144 -4.71 20.78 2.60
N TRP A 145 -5.79 20.01 2.50
CA TRP A 145 -6.86 20.04 3.49
C TRP A 145 -6.38 19.66 4.91
N SER A 146 -5.36 18.81 5.04
CA SER A 146 -4.80 18.46 6.36
C SER A 146 -4.26 19.71 7.07
N THR A 147 -3.48 20.51 6.37
CA THR A 147 -2.88 21.75 6.87
C THR A 147 -3.96 22.81 7.12
N ARG A 148 -4.92 22.96 6.21
CA ARG A 148 -6.09 23.83 6.41
C ARG A 148 -6.90 23.47 7.65
N ARG A 149 -7.10 22.17 7.91
CA ARG A 149 -7.79 21.67 9.11
C ARG A 149 -7.00 21.95 10.38
N GLN A 150 -5.65 21.86 10.33
CA GLN A 150 -4.78 22.22 11.45
C GLN A 150 -4.89 23.72 11.78
N ILE A 151 -4.77 24.59 10.78
CA ILE A 151 -4.91 26.06 10.95
C ILE A 151 -6.28 26.39 11.53
N LEU A 152 -7.36 25.84 10.95
CA LEU A 152 -8.72 26.06 11.47
C LEU A 152 -8.91 25.52 12.89
N SER A 153 -8.21 24.47 13.30
CA SER A 153 -8.35 23.89 14.64
C SER A 153 -7.89 24.82 15.77
N ILE A 154 -7.08 25.84 15.45
CA ILE A 154 -6.62 26.86 16.40
C ILE A 154 -7.78 27.77 16.79
N VAL A 155 -8.57 28.21 15.80
CA VAL A 155 -9.63 29.20 15.99
C VAL A 155 -11.01 28.56 16.19
N ALA A 156 -11.35 27.47 15.51
CA ALA A 156 -12.69 26.87 15.51
C ALA A 156 -13.27 26.49 16.90
N PRO A 157 -12.47 26.10 17.92
CA PRO A 157 -12.98 25.89 19.27
C PRO A 157 -13.37 27.17 20.02
N LYS A 158 -12.86 28.33 19.60
CA LYS A 158 -12.96 29.61 20.34
C LYS A 158 -13.98 30.59 19.77
N ILE A 159 -14.38 30.42 18.51
CA ILE A 159 -15.29 31.34 17.82
C ILE A 159 -16.45 30.60 17.14
N SER A 160 -17.55 31.31 16.92
CA SER A 160 -18.75 30.74 16.31
C SER A 160 -18.57 30.50 14.80
N PHE A 161 -19.32 29.54 14.24
CA PHE A 161 -19.28 29.26 12.80
C PHE A 161 -19.64 30.49 11.96
N LYS A 162 -20.68 31.24 12.36
CA LYS A 162 -21.12 32.45 11.67
C LYS A 162 -20.02 33.52 11.61
N LEU A 163 -19.26 33.67 12.70
CA LEU A 163 -18.16 34.63 12.76
C LEU A 163 -16.97 34.19 11.91
N ILE A 164 -16.62 32.89 11.84
CA ILE A 164 -15.57 32.43 10.92
C ILE A 164 -16.00 32.59 9.47
N GLN A 165 -17.26 32.29 9.17
CA GLN A 165 -17.79 32.34 7.81
C GLN A 165 -17.74 33.75 7.21
N SER A 166 -17.78 34.82 8.02
CA SER A 166 -17.57 36.17 7.51
C SER A 166 -16.13 36.42 7.02
N PHE A 167 -15.13 35.76 7.60
CA PHE A 167 -13.73 35.82 7.14
C PHE A 167 -13.44 34.82 6.01
N LEU A 168 -14.12 33.67 6.02
CA LEU A 168 -13.95 32.58 5.05
C LEU A 168 -15.29 32.24 4.36
N PRO A 169 -15.71 33.00 3.33
CA PRO A 169 -17.04 32.87 2.72
C PRO A 169 -17.32 31.55 1.98
N GLY A 170 -16.38 30.59 1.97
CA GLY A 170 -16.55 29.23 1.42
C GLY A 170 -16.44 28.11 2.45
N LEU A 171 -16.35 28.43 3.75
CA LEU A 171 -16.19 27.41 4.79
C LEU A 171 -17.50 26.67 5.05
N THR A 172 -17.50 25.34 4.86
CA THR A 172 -18.65 24.51 5.19
C THR A 172 -18.70 24.18 6.69
N LEU A 173 -19.92 23.98 7.21
CA LEU A 173 -20.12 23.57 8.60
C LEU A 173 -19.36 22.27 8.93
N TYR A 174 -19.30 21.32 7.98
CA TYR A 174 -18.53 20.09 8.12
C TYR A 174 -17.03 20.34 8.34
N ARG A 175 -16.43 21.25 7.57
CA ARG A 175 -15.00 21.59 7.72
C ARG A 175 -14.72 22.27 9.06
N PHE A 176 -15.62 23.14 9.50
CA PHE A 176 -15.56 23.79 10.81
C PHE A 176 -15.66 22.77 11.95
N THR A 177 -16.66 21.88 11.94
CA THR A 177 -16.82 20.86 12.98
C THR A 177 -15.69 19.85 12.96
N SER A 178 -15.21 19.45 11.78
CA SER A 178 -14.05 18.57 11.63
C SER A 178 -12.78 19.16 12.23
N ALA A 179 -12.51 20.46 12.00
CA ALA A 179 -11.36 21.15 12.60
C ALA A 179 -11.51 21.30 14.12
N ARG A 180 -12.72 21.55 14.62
CA ARG A 180 -12.99 21.61 16.06
C ARG A 180 -12.78 20.25 16.74
N MET A 181 -13.27 19.17 16.13
CA MET A 181 -13.06 17.80 16.62
C MET A 181 -11.58 17.40 16.55
N TYR A 182 -10.86 17.87 15.53
CA TYR A 182 -9.43 17.66 15.38
C TYR A 182 -8.65 18.29 16.55
N GLY A 183 -8.91 19.56 16.85
CA GLY A 183 -8.27 20.25 17.97
C GLY A 183 -8.58 19.62 19.33
N LEU A 184 -9.80 19.11 19.52
CA LEU A 184 -10.18 18.37 20.73
C LEU A 184 -9.43 17.04 20.89
N ARG A 185 -9.18 16.32 19.79
CA ARG A 185 -8.60 14.97 19.84
C ARG A 185 -7.08 14.95 19.84
N PHE A 186 -6.45 15.87 19.12
CA PHE A 186 -5.00 15.86 18.86
C PHE A 186 -4.28 17.11 19.37
N GLY A 187 -5.01 18.13 19.84
CA GLY A 187 -4.46 19.44 20.18
C GLY A 187 -4.55 20.44 19.03
N ALA A 188 -4.67 21.73 19.39
CA ALA A 188 -4.78 22.81 18.41
C ALA A 188 -3.47 22.97 17.61
N GLY A 189 -3.57 22.93 16.28
CA GLY A 189 -2.43 23.11 15.38
C GLY A 189 -1.41 21.96 15.36
N ALA A 190 -1.70 20.82 16.00
CA ALA A 190 -0.77 19.70 16.06
C ALA A 190 -0.53 19.08 14.66
N LEU A 191 0.73 18.85 14.31
CA LEU A 191 1.10 18.08 13.13
C LEU A 191 0.83 16.60 13.40
N ILE A 192 -0.01 15.98 12.58
CA ILE A 192 -0.07 14.52 12.53
C ILE A 192 0.92 14.12 11.44
N GLU A 193 2.03 13.50 11.85
CA GLU A 193 2.82 12.69 10.93
C GLU A 193 1.84 11.72 10.28
N SER A 194 1.71 11.79 8.96
CA SER A 194 1.00 10.75 8.24
C SER A 194 1.80 9.48 8.45
N SER A 195 1.47 8.71 9.48
CA SER A 195 1.78 7.29 9.51
C SER A 195 1.09 6.77 8.27
N SER A 196 1.85 6.62 7.18
CA SER A 196 1.39 5.84 6.05
C SER A 196 1.07 4.50 6.66
N ASN A 197 -0.21 4.23 6.89
CA ASN A 197 -0.65 2.90 7.25
C ASN A 197 -0.38 2.08 6.00
N VAL A 198 0.84 1.56 5.89
CA VAL A 198 1.21 0.59 4.88
C VAL A 198 0.33 -0.59 5.21
N ILE A 199 -0.78 -0.71 4.49
CA ILE A 199 -1.66 -1.87 4.62
C ILE A 199 -0.82 -3.04 4.11
N HIS A 200 -0.31 -3.86 5.03
CA HIS A 200 0.30 -5.14 4.71
C HIS A 200 -0.80 -6.05 4.15
N ARG A 201 -0.96 -6.04 2.83
CA ARG A 201 -1.94 -6.86 2.10
C ARG A 201 -1.47 -8.29 1.85
N PHE A 202 -0.35 -8.67 2.45
CA PHE A 202 0.27 -9.97 2.29
C PHE A 202 0.55 -10.55 3.67
N ASP A 203 0.37 -11.86 3.79
CA ASP A 203 0.80 -12.58 4.96
C ASP A 203 2.31 -12.86 4.91
N ASN A 204 2.97 -12.83 6.06
CA ASN A 204 4.43 -12.98 6.13
C ASN A 204 4.86 -14.42 5.76
N GLU A 205 4.03 -15.42 6.05
CA GLU A 205 4.29 -16.82 5.69
C GLU A 205 4.31 -16.97 4.17
N GLN A 206 3.31 -16.39 3.49
CA GLN A 206 3.23 -16.38 2.03
C GLN A 206 4.43 -15.71 1.36
N LEU A 207 4.92 -14.61 1.95
CA LEU A 207 6.10 -13.90 1.45
C LEU A 207 7.37 -14.73 1.67
N SER A 208 7.57 -15.26 2.88
CA SER A 208 8.74 -16.08 3.21
C SER A 208 8.83 -17.29 2.29
N HIS A 209 7.72 -18.02 2.13
CA HIS A 209 7.67 -19.22 1.28
C HIS A 209 8.08 -18.92 -0.17
N PHE A 210 7.64 -17.79 -0.72
CA PHE A 210 8.07 -17.41 -2.06
C PHE A 210 9.54 -16.98 -2.11
N ILE A 211 10.05 -16.28 -1.09
CA ILE A 211 11.47 -15.92 -0.99
C ILE A 211 12.35 -17.17 -0.92
N ASP A 212 11.97 -18.15 -0.12
CA ASP A 212 12.69 -19.41 0.02
C ASP A 212 12.70 -20.18 -1.32
N PHE A 213 11.58 -20.19 -2.03
CA PHE A 213 11.51 -20.78 -3.37
C PHE A 213 12.45 -20.10 -4.37
N ILE A 214 12.46 -18.76 -4.44
CA ILE A 214 13.30 -18.04 -5.41
C ILE A 214 14.79 -18.11 -5.09
N VAL A 215 15.18 -18.30 -3.83
CA VAL A 215 16.58 -18.46 -3.40
C VAL A 215 17.06 -19.91 -3.55
N SER A 216 16.14 -20.87 -3.67
CA SER A 216 16.50 -22.27 -3.85
C SER A 216 17.41 -22.51 -5.06
N GLU A 217 18.28 -23.53 -4.95
CA GLU A 217 19.27 -23.91 -5.98
C GLU A 217 18.63 -24.26 -7.34
N HIS A 218 17.36 -24.66 -7.33
CA HIS A 218 16.59 -24.95 -8.53
C HIS A 218 16.30 -23.69 -9.36
N VAL A 219 16.20 -22.54 -8.71
CA VAL A 219 15.83 -21.26 -9.32
C VAL A 219 17.05 -20.34 -9.48
N CYS A 220 17.92 -20.33 -8.48
CA CYS A 220 19.11 -19.50 -8.42
C CYS A 220 20.39 -20.33 -8.40
N THR A 221 21.41 -19.82 -9.09
CA THR A 221 22.79 -20.30 -8.97
C THR A 221 23.69 -19.16 -8.53
N ASP A 222 24.59 -19.45 -7.61
CA ASP A 222 25.61 -18.50 -7.19
C ASP A 222 26.73 -18.48 -8.22
N MET A 223 27.12 -17.27 -8.66
CA MET A 223 28.23 -17.12 -9.59
C MET A 223 29.55 -17.05 -8.80
N PRO A 224 30.63 -17.73 -9.23
CA PRO A 224 31.95 -17.57 -8.61
C PRO A 224 32.60 -16.20 -8.88
N PHE A 225 31.98 -15.34 -9.69
CA PHE A 225 32.55 -14.06 -10.13
C PHE A 225 31.50 -12.94 -10.18
N GLY A 226 31.54 -12.04 -9.20
CA GLY A 226 30.61 -10.91 -9.09
C GLY A 226 30.16 -10.76 -7.64
N GLU A 227 30.42 -9.60 -7.05
CA GLU A 227 30.06 -9.28 -5.67
C GLU A 227 29.28 -7.97 -5.63
N LYS A 228 28.23 -7.94 -4.82
CA LYS A 228 27.46 -6.75 -4.54
C LYS A 228 27.75 -6.26 -3.12
N ILE A 229 27.99 -4.96 -3.01
CA ILE A 229 28.23 -4.29 -1.72
C ILE A 229 26.88 -3.85 -1.14
N LEU A 230 26.50 -4.41 0.01
CA LEU A 230 25.36 -3.97 0.81
C LEU A 230 25.85 -3.03 1.90
N LYS A 231 25.43 -1.77 1.85
CA LYS A 231 25.70 -0.80 2.93
C LYS A 231 24.58 -0.85 3.95
N LEU A 232 24.91 -1.23 5.17
CA LEU A 232 24.00 -1.20 6.31
C LEU A 232 23.85 0.23 6.84
N SER A 233 22.76 0.51 7.55
CA SER A 233 22.48 1.82 8.17
C SER A 233 23.51 2.24 9.23
N ASN A 234 24.29 1.29 9.73
CA ASN A 234 25.42 1.51 10.64
C ASN A 234 26.74 1.85 9.92
N GLY A 235 26.74 1.94 8.58
CA GLY A 235 27.93 2.26 7.76
C GLY A 235 28.83 1.07 7.44
N ILE A 236 28.49 -0.15 7.89
CA ILE A 236 29.24 -1.37 7.55
C ILE A 236 28.90 -1.82 6.13
N GLU A 237 29.92 -2.18 5.36
CA GLU A 237 29.80 -2.70 4.00
C GLU A 237 29.91 -4.24 4.03
N LEU A 238 28.89 -4.93 3.51
CA LEU A 238 28.87 -6.38 3.37
C LEU A 238 29.03 -6.76 1.90
N TYR A 239 29.93 -7.71 1.63
CA TYR A 239 30.15 -8.25 0.30
C TYR A 239 29.30 -9.52 0.14
N VAL A 240 28.34 -9.49 -0.77
CA VAL A 240 27.44 -10.62 -1.05
C VAL A 240 27.63 -11.07 -2.49
N PRO A 241 27.80 -12.38 -2.77
CA PRO A 241 27.91 -12.89 -4.12
C PRO A 241 26.70 -12.49 -4.98
N GLU A 242 26.92 -12.18 -6.26
CA GLU A 242 25.80 -11.97 -7.17
C GLU A 242 25.11 -13.29 -7.49
N THR A 243 23.82 -13.35 -7.14
CA THR A 243 22.96 -14.48 -7.47
C THR A 243 22.43 -14.34 -8.89
N ILE A 244 22.47 -15.44 -9.65
CA ILE A 244 21.91 -15.53 -11.00
C ILE A 244 20.63 -16.36 -10.99
N ARG A 245 19.55 -15.80 -11.53
CA ARG A 245 18.34 -16.59 -11.81
C ARG A 245 18.50 -17.34 -13.12
N ASN A 246 18.32 -18.65 -13.05
CA ASN A 246 18.38 -19.53 -14.22
C ASN A 246 17.16 -19.40 -15.14
N MET A 247 16.08 -18.81 -14.64
CA MET A 247 14.79 -18.77 -15.31
C MET A 247 14.23 -17.35 -15.39
N ILE A 248 13.42 -17.12 -16.42
CA ILE A 248 12.70 -15.87 -16.65
C ILE A 248 11.61 -15.72 -15.55
N PRO A 249 11.34 -14.49 -15.05
CA PRO A 249 10.33 -14.25 -14.02
C PRO A 249 8.97 -14.91 -14.24
N SER A 250 8.48 -14.96 -15.49
CA SER A 250 7.22 -15.62 -15.83
C SER A 250 7.25 -17.12 -15.52
N ARG A 251 8.34 -17.79 -15.90
CA ARG A 251 8.52 -19.22 -15.68
C ARG A 251 8.67 -19.57 -14.21
N ILE A 252 9.34 -18.71 -13.44
CA ILE A 252 9.48 -18.85 -11.99
C ILE A 252 8.10 -18.84 -11.33
N VAL A 253 7.23 -17.90 -11.72
CA VAL A 253 5.86 -17.80 -11.17
C VAL A 253 5.03 -19.03 -11.52
N GLU A 254 5.09 -19.52 -12.76
CA GLU A 254 4.39 -20.75 -13.17
C GLU A 254 4.87 -21.97 -12.36
N GLN A 255 6.18 -22.16 -12.24
CA GLN A 255 6.75 -23.27 -11.48
C GLN A 255 6.42 -23.16 -9.99
N TYR A 256 6.40 -21.95 -9.43
CA TYR A 256 6.01 -21.74 -8.05
C TYR A 256 4.57 -22.20 -7.80
N TYR A 257 3.64 -21.87 -8.70
CA TYR A 257 2.27 -22.35 -8.58
C TYR A 257 2.20 -23.88 -8.69
N GLN A 258 2.92 -24.47 -9.63
CA GLN A 258 2.98 -25.93 -9.78
C GLN A 258 3.53 -26.60 -8.50
N TYR A 259 4.64 -26.07 -7.97
CA TYR A 259 5.27 -26.52 -6.73
C TYR A 259 4.31 -26.45 -5.54
N CYS A 260 3.57 -25.35 -5.38
CA CYS A 260 2.60 -25.18 -4.31
C CYS A 260 1.41 -26.16 -4.47
N CYS A 261 0.93 -26.36 -5.70
CA CYS A 261 -0.15 -27.31 -5.98
C CYS A 261 0.25 -28.76 -5.65
N GLU A 262 1.50 -29.14 -5.91
CA GLU A 262 1.99 -30.50 -5.72
C GLU A 262 2.34 -30.82 -4.26
N LEU A 263 3.04 -29.91 -3.57
CA LEU A 263 3.61 -30.21 -2.25
C LEU A 263 2.79 -29.66 -1.09
N PHE A 264 1.99 -28.61 -1.33
CA PHE A 264 1.24 -27.92 -0.28
C PHE A 264 -0.25 -27.73 -0.67
N PRO A 265 -1.00 -28.84 -0.83
CA PRO A 265 -2.43 -28.76 -1.17
C PRO A 265 -3.19 -27.99 -0.09
N GLY A 266 -3.74 -26.83 -0.47
CA GLY A 266 -4.48 -25.92 0.41
C GLY A 266 -3.73 -24.65 0.82
N PHE A 267 -2.45 -24.51 0.47
CA PHE A 267 -1.70 -23.28 0.70
C PHE A 267 -2.19 -22.16 -0.22
N GLN A 268 -2.62 -21.04 0.37
CA GLN A 268 -3.04 -19.87 -0.39
C GLN A 268 -1.81 -19.08 -0.83
N THR A 269 -1.53 -19.08 -2.13
CA THR A 269 -0.41 -18.35 -2.70
C THR A 269 -0.75 -16.87 -2.95
N LEU A 270 0.29 -16.03 -3.05
CA LEU A 270 0.12 -14.65 -3.50
C LEU A 270 -0.31 -14.59 -4.96
N GLY A 271 -1.07 -13.55 -5.30
CA GLY A 271 -1.44 -13.28 -6.69
C GLY A 271 -0.21 -12.95 -7.57
N PRO A 272 -0.30 -13.19 -8.89
CA PRO A 272 0.85 -13.10 -9.79
C PRO A 272 1.45 -11.69 -9.80
N SER A 273 0.63 -10.64 -9.75
CA SER A 273 1.10 -9.25 -9.68
C SER A 273 1.97 -8.96 -8.43
N SER A 274 1.67 -9.62 -7.30
CA SER A 274 2.47 -9.49 -6.08
C SER A 274 3.79 -10.25 -6.21
N LEU A 275 3.76 -11.47 -6.77
CA LEU A 275 4.97 -12.26 -7.03
C LEU A 275 5.94 -11.53 -7.98
N TYR A 276 5.45 -10.92 -9.06
CA TYR A 276 6.28 -10.12 -9.95
C TYR A 276 6.88 -8.89 -9.27
N LYS A 277 6.16 -8.24 -8.35
CA LYS A 277 6.70 -7.14 -7.55
C LYS A 277 7.84 -7.62 -6.65
N ILE A 278 7.67 -8.77 -6.01
CA ILE A 278 8.72 -9.37 -5.16
C ILE A 278 9.95 -9.69 -6.03
N LEU A 279 9.77 -10.30 -7.20
CA LEU A 279 10.88 -10.57 -8.13
C LEU A 279 11.60 -9.31 -8.61
N ASN A 280 10.88 -8.18 -8.74
CA ASN A 280 11.46 -6.90 -9.14
C ASN A 280 12.23 -6.21 -8.00
N VAL A 281 11.80 -6.40 -6.75
CA VAL A 281 12.53 -5.91 -5.56
C VAL A 281 13.77 -6.77 -5.30
N CYS A 282 13.60 -8.09 -5.33
CA CYS A 282 14.67 -9.07 -5.23
C CYS A 282 15.37 -9.20 -6.59
N GLN A 283 16.08 -8.17 -7.04
CA GLN A 283 16.78 -8.23 -8.32
C GLN A 283 17.91 -9.24 -8.26
N ALA A 284 17.95 -10.13 -9.25
CA ALA A 284 19.03 -11.07 -9.48
C ALA A 284 19.56 -10.86 -10.89
N SER A 285 20.84 -11.13 -11.09
CA SER A 285 21.46 -11.04 -12.40
C SER A 285 20.81 -12.08 -13.33
N THR A 286 20.46 -11.66 -14.55
CA THR A 286 19.96 -12.58 -15.57
C THR A 286 21.14 -13.13 -16.36
N ARG A 287 21.11 -14.42 -16.67
CA ARG A 287 22.13 -15.04 -17.51
C ARG A 287 22.00 -14.51 -18.94
N LYS A 288 22.71 -13.41 -19.26
CA LYS A 288 22.70 -12.79 -20.59
C LYS A 288 23.49 -13.59 -21.64
N SER A 289 24.32 -14.54 -21.19
CA SER A 289 25.20 -15.31 -22.05
C SER A 289 25.22 -16.79 -21.62
N LEU A 290 24.72 -17.66 -22.50
CA LEU A 290 25.00 -19.10 -22.48
C LEU A 290 26.41 -19.40 -23.04
N GLN A 291 27.07 -18.38 -23.60
CA GLN A 291 28.30 -18.40 -24.40
C GLN A 291 29.57 -18.69 -23.58
N GLY A 292 29.42 -19.24 -22.37
CA GLY A 292 30.48 -19.81 -21.55
C GLY A 292 30.32 -21.32 -21.30
N LEU A 293 29.28 -21.94 -21.84
CA LEU A 293 29.23 -23.40 -21.99
C LEU A 293 30.02 -23.72 -23.25
N ASN A 294 31.10 -24.49 -23.09
CA ASN A 294 31.91 -24.96 -24.21
C ASN A 294 31.02 -25.75 -25.20
N TYR A 295 30.63 -25.12 -26.30
CA TYR A 295 29.76 -25.71 -27.33
C TYR A 295 30.49 -26.74 -28.21
N PHE A 296 31.74 -27.13 -27.90
CA PHE A 296 32.53 -28.04 -28.72
C PHE A 296 31.80 -29.34 -29.11
N ALA A 297 30.94 -29.89 -28.24
CA ALA A 297 30.14 -31.07 -28.57
C ALA A 297 29.01 -30.77 -29.58
N ALA A 298 28.40 -29.59 -29.50
CA ALA A 298 27.38 -29.12 -30.43
C ALA A 298 28.02 -28.72 -31.78
N ASP A 299 29.07 -27.91 -31.75
CA ASP A 299 29.83 -27.49 -32.94
C ASP A 299 30.42 -28.72 -33.66
N GLY A 300 30.98 -29.67 -32.90
CA GLY A 300 31.45 -30.93 -33.44
C GLY A 300 30.32 -31.71 -34.10
N SER A 301 29.16 -31.81 -33.46
CA SER A 301 27.98 -32.47 -34.04
C SER A 301 27.52 -31.81 -35.34
N GLU A 302 27.48 -30.48 -35.39
CA GLU A 302 27.12 -29.71 -36.59
C GLU A 302 28.15 -29.87 -37.71
N ALA A 303 29.45 -29.95 -37.38
CA ALA A 303 30.51 -30.23 -38.35
C ALA A 303 30.35 -31.63 -38.97
N PHE A 304 30.00 -32.64 -38.17
CA PHE A 304 29.68 -33.98 -38.69
C PHE A 304 28.48 -33.94 -39.64
N ASP A 305 27.41 -33.23 -39.29
CA ASP A 305 26.22 -33.12 -40.15
C ASP A 305 26.53 -32.37 -41.45
N SER A 306 27.37 -31.34 -41.39
CA SER A 306 27.84 -30.59 -42.56
C SER A 306 28.68 -31.46 -43.50
N LEU A 307 29.62 -32.25 -42.96
CA LEU A 307 30.41 -33.18 -43.76
C LEU A 307 29.55 -34.28 -44.41
N ILE A 308 28.52 -34.79 -43.72
CA ILE A 308 27.56 -35.74 -44.32
C ILE A 308 26.85 -35.12 -45.52
N ARG A 309 26.43 -33.85 -45.43
CA ARG A 309 25.84 -33.13 -46.58
C ARG A 309 26.84 -32.99 -47.73
N THR A 310 28.09 -32.64 -47.44
CA THR A 310 29.14 -32.57 -48.47
C THR A 310 29.37 -33.92 -49.15
N ILE A 311 29.33 -35.03 -48.42
CA ILE A 311 29.46 -36.38 -49.00
C ILE A 311 28.31 -36.69 -49.97
N GLN A 312 27.09 -36.25 -49.68
CA GLN A 312 25.93 -36.43 -50.56
C GLN A 312 26.08 -35.65 -51.87
N GLU A 313 26.83 -34.55 -51.86
CA GLU A 313 27.13 -33.72 -53.04
C GLU A 313 28.34 -34.23 -53.86
N LEU A 314 29.05 -35.26 -53.41
CA LEU A 314 30.20 -35.82 -54.13
C LEU A 314 29.74 -36.59 -55.37
N THR A 315 30.42 -36.41 -56.51
CA THR A 315 30.16 -37.16 -57.75
C THR A 315 30.79 -38.55 -57.72
N VAL A 316 30.38 -39.38 -56.77
CA VAL A 316 30.77 -40.80 -56.65
C VAL A 316 29.55 -41.71 -56.78
N SER A 317 29.77 -43.02 -56.97
CA SER A 317 28.66 -43.99 -57.03
C SER A 317 27.78 -43.89 -55.78
N ILE A 318 26.47 -44.08 -55.94
CA ILE A 318 25.50 -44.03 -54.83
C ILE A 318 25.88 -45.02 -53.73
N ASP A 319 26.39 -46.21 -54.09
CA ASP A 319 26.86 -47.22 -53.14
C ASP A 319 28.04 -46.72 -52.31
N GLU A 320 28.98 -46.03 -52.97
CA GLU A 320 30.17 -45.47 -52.33
C GLU A 320 29.83 -44.29 -51.41
N GLN A 321 28.89 -43.42 -51.81
CA GLN A 321 28.35 -42.38 -50.94
C GLN A 321 27.72 -42.97 -49.68
N GLN A 322 26.89 -44.01 -49.82
CA GLN A 322 26.24 -44.68 -48.70
C GLN A 322 27.27 -45.34 -47.76
N ARG A 323 28.32 -45.95 -48.32
CA ARG A 323 29.44 -46.53 -47.57
C ARG A 323 30.16 -45.46 -46.74
N LEU A 324 30.49 -44.32 -47.34
CA LEU A 324 31.16 -43.20 -46.66
C LEU A 324 30.29 -42.62 -45.54
N ILE A 325 28.99 -42.38 -45.80
CA ILE A 325 28.06 -41.87 -44.78
C ILE A 325 27.93 -42.86 -43.61
N LYS A 326 27.85 -44.17 -43.90
CA LYS A 326 27.74 -45.20 -42.85
C LYS A 326 29.01 -45.25 -41.99
N ASN A 327 30.19 -45.22 -42.60
CA ASN A 327 31.45 -45.18 -41.88
C ASN A 327 31.56 -43.93 -41.03
N PHE A 328 31.26 -42.76 -41.59
CA PHE A 328 31.36 -41.49 -40.88
C PHE A 328 30.37 -41.37 -39.70
N LYS A 329 29.17 -41.95 -39.82
CA LYS A 329 28.23 -42.10 -38.68
C LYS A 329 28.77 -43.01 -37.59
N ARG A 330 29.45 -44.11 -37.95
CA ARG A 330 30.12 -45.01 -36.99
C ARG A 330 31.26 -44.29 -36.29
N ASP A 331 32.05 -43.52 -37.03
CA ASP A 331 33.18 -42.77 -36.49
C ASP A 331 32.68 -41.66 -35.52
N ARG A 332 31.57 -40.99 -35.84
CA ARG A 332 30.89 -40.06 -34.91
C ARG A 332 30.45 -40.76 -33.62
N GLN A 333 29.89 -41.96 -33.73
CA GLN A 333 29.46 -42.73 -32.56
C GLN A 333 30.65 -43.15 -31.70
N TYR A 334 31.75 -43.59 -32.31
CA TYR A 334 33.00 -43.91 -31.63
C TYR A 334 33.52 -42.73 -30.80
N LEU A 335 33.59 -41.52 -31.39
CA LEU A 335 34.04 -40.33 -30.67
C LEU A 335 33.12 -39.98 -29.49
N LYS A 336 31.82 -40.25 -29.61
CA LYS A 336 30.82 -39.95 -28.58
C LYS A 336 30.84 -40.96 -27.41
N SER A 337 31.11 -42.24 -27.69
CA SER A 337 31.06 -43.30 -26.69
C SER A 337 32.44 -43.80 -26.26
N ASP A 338 33.18 -44.41 -27.18
CA ASP A 338 34.29 -45.32 -26.85
C ASP A 338 35.62 -44.57 -26.79
N PHE A 339 35.77 -43.50 -27.56
CA PHE A 339 37.00 -42.71 -27.56
C PHE A 339 37.35 -42.20 -26.15
N LYS A 340 36.36 -41.75 -25.38
CA LYS A 340 36.57 -41.24 -24.02
C LYS A 340 37.16 -42.27 -23.04
N VAL A 341 36.94 -43.58 -23.27
CA VAL A 341 37.49 -44.63 -22.39
C VAL A 341 38.90 -45.02 -22.78
N HIS A 342 39.32 -44.70 -24.00
CA HIS A 342 40.67 -44.96 -24.49
C HIS A 342 41.66 -43.85 -24.12
N VAL A 343 41.17 -42.64 -23.88
CA VAL A 343 42.00 -41.47 -23.57
C VAL A 343 42.64 -41.60 -22.18
N SER A 344 43.97 -41.49 -22.12
CA SER A 344 44.77 -41.58 -20.89
C SER A 344 46.01 -40.69 -20.95
N LYS A 345 46.66 -40.42 -19.82
CA LYS A 345 47.93 -39.66 -19.78
C LYS A 345 49.15 -40.50 -20.17
N SER A 346 49.03 -41.84 -20.15
CA SER A 346 50.12 -42.79 -20.37
C SER A 346 49.78 -43.84 -21.43
N SER A 347 49.01 -43.46 -22.46
CA SER A 347 48.62 -44.39 -23.52
C SER A 347 49.76 -44.62 -24.50
N THR A 348 49.97 -45.86 -24.92
CA THR A 348 50.93 -46.23 -25.98
C THR A 348 50.43 -45.88 -27.38
N ILE A 349 49.20 -45.39 -27.50
CA ILE A 349 48.61 -44.90 -28.75
C ILE A 349 48.64 -43.38 -28.74
N GLY A 350 49.25 -42.77 -29.75
CA GLY A 350 49.44 -41.31 -29.83
C GLY A 350 48.13 -40.52 -29.74
N ASP A 351 47.07 -40.95 -30.43
CA ASP A 351 45.76 -40.27 -30.44
C ASP A 351 45.02 -40.36 -29.10
N HIS A 352 45.41 -41.30 -28.23
CA HIS A 352 44.78 -41.54 -26.94
C HIS A 352 45.58 -40.92 -25.80
N CYS A 353 46.86 -40.63 -26.01
CA CYS A 353 47.69 -39.97 -25.01
C CYS A 353 47.41 -38.47 -25.00
N VAL A 354 46.72 -37.97 -23.97
CA VAL A 354 46.34 -36.54 -23.86
C VAL A 354 47.57 -35.64 -23.95
N THR A 355 48.64 -36.03 -23.25
CA THR A 355 49.90 -35.29 -23.20
C THR A 355 50.55 -35.16 -24.58
N TYR A 356 50.52 -36.25 -25.37
CA TYR A 356 51.11 -36.28 -26.70
C TYR A 356 50.21 -35.64 -27.76
N ALA A 357 48.90 -35.93 -27.75
CA ALA A 357 47.94 -35.46 -28.73
C ALA A 357 47.76 -33.93 -28.71
N VAL A 358 47.88 -33.31 -27.53
CA VAL A 358 47.74 -31.85 -27.35
C VAL A 358 49.09 -31.13 -27.43
N SER A 359 50.22 -31.85 -27.42
CA SER A 359 51.55 -31.26 -27.49
C SER A 359 51.86 -30.71 -28.88
N ASP A 360 52.37 -29.47 -28.94
CA ASP A 360 52.79 -28.86 -30.20
C ASP A 360 54.13 -29.46 -30.69
N LYS A 361 54.14 -29.93 -31.95
CA LYS A 361 55.34 -30.46 -32.60
C LYS A 361 56.28 -29.35 -33.06
N SER A 362 55.78 -28.13 -33.27
CA SER A 362 56.53 -27.00 -33.82
C SER A 362 57.12 -26.09 -32.74
N THR A 363 56.32 -25.72 -31.75
CA THR A 363 56.71 -24.75 -30.71
C THR A 363 57.26 -25.45 -29.46
N LYS A 364 58.51 -25.16 -29.09
CA LYS A 364 59.15 -25.80 -27.92
C LYS A 364 58.45 -25.47 -26.59
N GLU A 365 57.88 -24.28 -26.47
CA GLU A 365 57.20 -23.79 -25.26
C GLU A 365 55.86 -24.49 -25.00
N PHE A 366 55.21 -25.00 -26.05
CA PHE A 366 53.95 -25.75 -25.97
C PHE A 366 54.15 -27.26 -26.15
N ARG A 367 55.39 -27.73 -26.11
CA ARG A 367 55.73 -29.14 -26.24
C ARG A 367 55.77 -29.81 -24.87
N GLN A 368 55.02 -30.91 -24.72
CA GLN A 368 55.12 -31.79 -23.56
C GLN A 368 55.75 -33.12 -23.95
N LEU A 369 56.68 -33.60 -23.12
CA LEU A 369 57.36 -34.87 -23.31
C LEU A 369 56.64 -35.97 -22.54
N CYS A 370 56.55 -37.15 -23.15
CA CYS A 370 56.04 -38.36 -22.51
C CYS A 370 57.22 -39.26 -22.12
N ASP A 371 57.05 -40.00 -21.03
CA ASP A 371 57.99 -41.01 -20.53
C ASP A 371 57.78 -42.41 -21.14
N HIS A 372 56.81 -42.54 -22.04
CA HIS A 372 56.43 -43.76 -22.75
C HIS A 372 56.49 -43.55 -24.27
N LYS A 373 56.45 -44.67 -25.03
CA LYS A 373 56.45 -44.67 -26.50
C LYS A 373 55.04 -44.72 -27.06
N HIS A 374 54.87 -44.21 -28.27
CA HIS A 374 53.60 -44.15 -28.98
C HIS A 374 53.62 -45.01 -30.25
N ASP A 375 53.93 -46.30 -30.09
CA ASP A 375 54.18 -47.22 -31.21
C ASP A 375 52.91 -47.99 -31.65
N ASP A 376 51.84 -47.94 -30.85
CA ASP A 376 50.60 -48.67 -31.10
C ASP A 376 49.58 -47.83 -31.89
N ILE A 377 48.70 -48.51 -32.64
CA ILE A 377 47.68 -47.87 -33.49
C ILE A 377 46.29 -48.35 -33.06
N CYS A 378 45.37 -47.40 -32.83
CA CYS A 378 43.96 -47.73 -32.63
C CYS A 378 43.26 -47.93 -33.98
N ILE A 379 42.59 -49.08 -34.15
CA ILE A 379 41.85 -49.41 -35.38
C ILE A 379 40.75 -48.38 -35.67
N ASP A 380 40.02 -47.93 -34.65
CA ASP A 380 38.93 -46.96 -34.83
C ASP A 380 39.44 -45.55 -35.15
N CYS A 381 40.54 -45.11 -34.53
CA CYS A 381 41.21 -43.85 -34.91
C CYS A 381 41.72 -43.91 -36.34
N ALA A 382 42.36 -45.02 -36.74
CA ALA A 382 42.83 -45.22 -38.11
C ALA A 382 41.67 -45.25 -39.12
N ASN A 383 40.54 -45.86 -38.75
CA ASN A 383 39.33 -45.86 -39.57
C ASN A 383 38.78 -44.44 -39.79
N LEU A 384 38.68 -43.64 -38.72
CA LEU A 384 38.25 -42.24 -38.82
C LEU A 384 39.19 -41.44 -39.73
N SER A 385 40.51 -41.55 -39.55
CA SER A 385 41.49 -40.88 -40.40
C SER A 385 41.37 -41.31 -41.87
N ASN A 386 41.22 -42.61 -42.13
CA ASN A 386 41.04 -43.13 -43.48
C ASN A 386 39.73 -42.64 -44.12
N THR A 387 38.62 -42.60 -43.37
CA THR A 387 37.35 -42.05 -43.85
C THR A 387 37.52 -40.59 -44.26
N LEU A 388 38.19 -39.77 -43.46
CA LEU A 388 38.47 -38.36 -43.76
C LEU A 388 39.36 -38.19 -45.00
N VAL A 389 40.42 -38.98 -45.12
CA VAL A 389 41.31 -38.97 -46.30
C VAL A 389 40.54 -39.36 -47.57
N ASN A 390 39.66 -40.37 -47.50
CA ASN A 390 38.82 -40.75 -48.63
C ASN A 390 37.90 -39.60 -49.05
N ILE A 391 37.22 -38.95 -48.10
CA ILE A 391 36.36 -37.77 -48.36
C ILE A 391 37.18 -36.65 -49.02
N GLU A 392 38.38 -36.38 -48.51
CA GLU A 392 39.28 -35.36 -49.05
C GLU A 392 39.71 -35.70 -50.49
N GLN A 393 40.11 -36.95 -50.76
CA GLN A 393 40.50 -37.39 -52.10
C GLN A 393 39.35 -37.24 -53.10
N TYR A 394 38.15 -37.69 -52.74
CA TYR A 394 36.97 -37.52 -53.59
C TYR A 394 36.62 -36.04 -53.80
N SER A 395 36.79 -35.20 -52.78
CA SER A 395 36.58 -33.75 -52.93
C SER A 395 37.58 -33.10 -53.90
N LYS A 396 38.85 -33.55 -53.92
CA LYS A 396 39.90 -33.04 -54.81
C LYS A 396 39.73 -33.47 -56.26
N THR A 397 39.15 -34.65 -56.52
CA THR A 397 38.86 -35.10 -57.90
C THR A 397 37.87 -34.19 -58.64
N ARG A 398 37.09 -33.38 -57.90
CA ARG A 398 36.20 -32.33 -58.44
C ARG A 398 36.96 -31.21 -59.19
N GLY A 399 38.25 -31.01 -58.91
CA GLY A 399 39.08 -29.97 -59.54
C GLY A 399 39.83 -30.40 -60.81
N GLY A 400 39.70 -31.66 -61.25
CA GLY A 400 40.54 -32.24 -62.32
C GLY A 400 39.89 -32.40 -63.70
N ARG A 401 38.66 -31.91 -63.91
CA ARG A 401 37.95 -32.07 -65.21
C ARG A 401 37.36 -30.75 -65.70
N MET A 402 38.24 -29.81 -66.01
CA MET A 402 37.99 -28.74 -66.97
C MET A 402 39.15 -28.68 -67.96
N THR A 403 39.07 -29.49 -69.00
CA THR A 403 39.61 -29.22 -70.35
C THR A 403 38.69 -29.90 -71.34
#